data_AF-A0A3P6FNP7-F1
#
_entry.id   AF-A0A3P6FNP7-F1
#
_cell.length_a   1.000
_cell.length_b   1.000
_cell.length_c   1.000
_cell.angle_alpha   90.00
_cell.angle_beta   90.00
_cell.angle_gamma   90.00
#
_symmetry.space_group_name_H-M   'P 1'
#
loop_
_entity.id
_entity.type
_entity.pdbx_description
1 polymer ?
#
loop_
_entity_poly.entity_id
_entity_poly.type
_entity_poly.pdbx_seq_one_letter_code
_entity_poly.pdbx_strand_id
1 'polypeptide(L)'
;VSVCEKESKLPRPTRVKNKSPEAVQITAEQLLREARERQEPEVLPSEHSITDSTELSDYRLRRRKEFEDQSHRRITRVLGACGNEP
;
A
#
# COMPACT_ATOMS: atom_id res chain seq x y z
N VAL A 1 -55.85 -19.16 -35.64
CA VAL A 1 -54.45 -18.66 -35.77
C VAL A 1 -54.17 -17.82 -34.53
N SER A 2 -53.41 -18.35 -33.57
CA SER A 2 -53.02 -17.62 -32.36
C SER A 2 -51.58 -17.17 -32.53
N VAL A 3 -51.33 -15.87 -32.53
CA VAL A 3 -49.99 -15.30 -32.61
C VAL A 3 -49.42 -15.29 -31.20
N CYS A 4 -48.32 -16.02 -31.00
CA CYS A 4 -47.55 -16.00 -29.77
C CYS A 4 -46.62 -14.78 -29.83
N GLU A 5 -46.95 -13.71 -29.10
CA GLU A 5 -46.10 -12.54 -28.94
C GLU A 5 -44.86 -12.91 -28.13
N LYS A 6 -43.75 -13.11 -28.84
CA LYS A 6 -42.44 -13.23 -28.20
C LYS A 6 -41.96 -11.82 -27.88
N GLU A 7 -42.08 -11.41 -26.62
CA GLU A 7 -41.41 -10.21 -26.12
C GLU A 7 -39.90 -10.32 -26.36
N SER A 8 -39.40 -9.56 -27.34
CA SER A 8 -37.98 -9.39 -27.57
C SER A 8 -37.42 -8.49 -26.48
N LYS A 9 -36.83 -9.09 -25.44
CA LYS A 9 -36.01 -8.34 -24.47
C LYS A 9 -34.80 -7.78 -25.21
N LEU A 10 -34.93 -6.56 -25.73
CA LEU A 10 -33.84 -5.84 -26.37
C LEU A 10 -32.69 -5.67 -25.36
N PRO A 11 -31.44 -5.93 -25.75
CA PRO A 11 -30.30 -5.76 -24.85
C PRO A 11 -30.24 -4.30 -24.42
N ARG A 12 -30.06 -4.06 -23.10
CA ARG A 12 -29.86 -2.71 -22.56
C ARG A 12 -28.75 -2.04 -23.39
N PRO A 13 -28.95 -0.81 -23.90
CA PRO A 13 -27.92 -0.12 -24.65
C PRO A 13 -26.69 0.00 -23.74
N THR A 14 -25.63 -0.73 -24.08
CA THR A 14 -24.34 -0.60 -23.40
C THR A 14 -23.79 0.76 -23.80
N ARG A 15 -23.48 1.59 -22.81
CA ARG A 15 -22.91 2.92 -23.07
C ARG A 15 -21.56 2.72 -23.74
N VAL A 16 -21.51 2.93 -25.05
CA VAL A 16 -20.28 2.84 -25.83
C VAL A 16 -19.34 3.95 -25.34
N LYS A 17 -18.13 3.58 -24.91
CA LYS A 17 -17.10 4.53 -24.47
C LYS A 17 -16.32 4.99 -25.69
N ASN A 18 -15.98 6.28 -25.73
CA ASN A 18 -15.10 6.82 -26.76
C ASN A 18 -13.71 6.20 -26.63
N LYS A 19 -13.11 5.85 -27.78
CA LYS A 19 -11.77 5.26 -27.90
C LYS A 19 -10.78 6.19 -28.60
N SER A 20 -11.19 7.41 -28.91
CA SER A 20 -10.27 8.44 -29.44
C SER A 20 -9.20 8.74 -28.39
N PRO A 21 -7.95 9.02 -28.80
CA PRO A 21 -6.94 9.47 -27.85
C PRO A 21 -7.40 10.76 -27.16
N GLU A 22 -7.12 10.89 -25.87
CA GLU A 22 -7.31 12.17 -25.18
C GLU A 22 -6.39 13.25 -25.77
N ALA A 23 -6.84 14.51 -25.72
CA ALA A 23 -6.04 15.66 -26.14
C ALA A 23 -4.78 15.86 -25.28
N VAL A 24 -4.85 15.46 -24.00
CA VAL A 24 -3.74 15.48 -23.05
C VAL A 24 -3.56 14.06 -22.52
N GLN A 25 -2.38 13.50 -22.73
CA GLN A 25 -2.03 12.18 -22.22
C GLN A 25 -1.48 12.29 -20.80
N ILE A 26 -1.82 11.34 -19.95
CA ILE A 26 -1.26 11.24 -18.60
C ILE A 26 0.22 10.85 -18.71
N THR A 27 1.11 11.68 -18.19
CA THR A 27 2.55 11.42 -18.19
C THR A 27 3.02 10.79 -16.89
N ALA A 28 4.20 10.17 -16.91
CA ALA A 28 4.83 9.65 -15.70
C ALA A 28 5.10 10.74 -14.66
N GLU A 29 5.52 11.94 -15.08
CA GLU A 29 5.75 13.05 -14.15
C GLU A 29 4.45 13.47 -13.45
N GLN A 30 3.34 13.54 -14.19
CA GLN A 30 2.05 13.93 -13.64
C GLN A 30 1.61 12.98 -12.53
N LEU A 31 1.71 11.67 -12.76
CA LEU A 31 1.41 10.66 -11.75
C LEU A 31 2.32 10.77 -10.51
N LEU A 32 3.62 10.96 -10.71
CA LEU A 32 4.58 11.06 -9.61
C LEU A 32 4.40 12.33 -8.78
N ARG A 33 4.08 13.46 -9.42
CA ARG A 33 3.79 14.73 -8.75
C ARG A 33 2.50 14.63 -7.95
N GLU A 34 1.44 14.13 -8.57
CA GLU A 34 0.13 13.97 -7.94
C GLU A 34 0.20 12.97 -6.76
N ALA A 35 0.95 11.88 -6.90
CA ALA A 35 1.16 10.91 -5.82
C ALA A 35 1.84 11.55 -4.61
N ARG A 36 2.84 12.42 -4.83
CA ARG A 36 3.53 13.13 -3.74
C ARG A 36 2.63 14.18 -3.07
N GLU A 37 1.87 14.93 -3.86
CA GLU A 37 0.97 15.98 -3.34
C GLU A 37 -0.21 15.40 -2.57
N ARG A 38 -0.75 14.26 -3.03
CA ARG A 38 -1.85 13.54 -2.38
C ARG A 38 -1.38 12.60 -1.27
N GLN A 39 -0.08 12.50 -1.00
CA GLN A 39 0.43 11.63 0.05
C GLN A 39 -0.07 12.15 1.40
N GLU A 40 -0.88 11.34 2.09
CA GLU A 40 -1.34 11.66 3.45
C GLU A 40 -0.11 11.82 4.36
N PRO A 41 -0.12 12.78 5.30
CA PRO A 41 0.97 12.93 6.25
C PRO A 41 1.26 11.62 6.96
N GLU A 42 2.54 11.30 7.10
CA GLU A 42 2.95 10.14 7.88
C GLU A 42 2.42 10.30 9.30
N VAL A 43 1.69 9.29 9.78
CA VAL A 43 1.16 9.28 11.14
C VAL A 43 2.34 9.22 12.09
N LEU A 44 2.71 10.38 12.64
CA LEU A 44 3.75 10.45 13.65
C LEU A 44 3.29 9.69 14.89
N PRO A 45 4.14 8.82 15.47
CA PRO A 45 3.83 8.22 16.75
C PRO A 45 3.65 9.33 17.80
N SER A 46 2.69 9.15 18.71
CA SER A 46 2.45 10.12 19.78
C SER A 46 3.70 10.32 20.63
N GLU A 47 3.92 11.55 21.10
CA GLU A 47 4.94 11.82 22.10
C GLU A 47 4.54 11.13 23.41
N HIS A 48 5.31 10.11 23.81
CA HIS A 48 5.08 9.37 25.05
C HIS A 48 6.07 9.84 26.12
N SER A 49 5.56 10.49 27.17
CA SER A 49 6.34 10.85 28.36
C SER A 49 6.32 9.70 29.38
N ILE A 50 7.50 9.26 29.82
CA ILE A 50 7.65 8.21 30.84
C ILE A 50 7.51 8.86 32.22
N THR A 51 6.58 8.38 33.06
CA THR A 51 6.34 8.98 34.39
C THR A 51 6.94 8.16 35.53
N ASP A 52 6.92 6.83 35.42
CA ASP A 52 7.25 5.93 36.53
C ASP A 52 8.57 5.16 36.29
N SER A 53 9.21 4.71 37.38
CA SER A 53 10.47 3.96 37.30
C SER A 53 10.30 2.56 36.69
N THR A 54 9.16 1.92 36.92
CA THR A 54 8.80 0.64 36.30
C THR A 54 8.65 0.80 34.78
N GLU A 55 7.90 1.81 34.34
CA GLU A 55 7.72 2.13 32.92
C GLU A 55 9.06 2.41 32.23
N LEU A 56 9.95 3.15 32.91
CA LEU A 56 11.30 3.42 32.42
C LEU A 56 12.11 2.14 32.21
N SER A 57 12.00 1.16 33.12
CA SER A 57 12.68 -0.13 32.96
C SER A 57 12.14 -0.95 31.79
N ASP A 58 10.81 -0.96 31.62
CA ASP A 58 10.15 -1.66 30.51
C ASP A 58 10.50 -1.03 29.16
N TYR A 59 10.55 0.31 29.10
CA TYR A 59 11.00 1.04 27.93
C TYR A 59 12.44 0.70 27.55
N ARG A 60 13.36 0.68 28.54
CA ARG A 60 14.77 0.33 28.33
C ARG A 60 14.92 -1.10 27.81
N LEU A 61 14.17 -2.05 28.38
CA LEU A 61 14.19 -3.45 27.96
C LEU A 61 13.69 -3.60 26.52
N ARG A 62 12.55 -2.95 26.19
CA ARG A 62 11.97 -2.96 24.85
C ARG A 62 12.93 -2.39 23.82
N ARG A 63 13.50 -1.20 24.10
CA ARG A 63 14.49 -0.56 23.23
C ARG A 63 15.73 -1.42 23.00
N ARG A 64 16.28 -2.03 24.06
CA ARG A 64 17.44 -2.93 23.94
C ARG A 64 17.14 -4.08 22.98
N LYS A 65 15.99 -4.75 23.17
CA LYS A 65 15.58 -5.85 22.31
C LYS A 65 15.41 -5.43 20.85
N GLU A 66 14.79 -4.27 20.58
CA GLU A 66 14.64 -3.73 19.22
C GLU A 66 16.00 -3.54 18.52
N PHE A 67 17.00 -3.01 19.23
CA PHE A 67 18.35 -2.80 18.69
C PHE A 67 19.08 -4.11 18.44
N GLU A 68 19.01 -5.05 19.38
CA GLU A 68 19.63 -6.36 19.25
C GLU A 68 18.97 -7.15 18.11
N ASP A 69 17.64 -7.17 18.04
CA ASP A 69 16.89 -7.82 16.95
C ASP A 69 17.21 -7.19 15.59
N GLN A 70 17.34 -5.87 15.50
CA GLN A 70 17.73 -5.20 14.26
C GLN A 70 19.16 -5.57 13.84
N SER A 71 20.08 -5.62 14.80
CA SER A 71 21.48 -6.01 14.57
C SER A 71 21.58 -7.48 14.16
N HIS A 72 20.87 -8.37 14.86
CA HIS A 72 20.77 -9.79 14.54
C HIS A 72 20.17 -10.01 13.14
N ARG A 73 19.05 -9.35 12.80
CA ARG A 73 18.46 -9.43 11.46
C ARG A 73 19.42 -8.97 10.38
N ARG A 74 20.16 -7.88 10.60
CA ARG A 74 21.17 -7.38 9.65
C ARG A 74 22.26 -8.42 9.41
N ILE A 75 22.80 -9.01 10.48
CA ILE A 75 23.82 -10.05 10.41
C ILE A 75 23.28 -11.30 9.70
N THR A 76 22.13 -11.82 10.13
CA THR A 76 21.51 -13.02 9.55
C THR A 76 21.12 -12.83 8.08
N ARG A 77 20.67 -11.64 7.66
CA ARG A 77 20.37 -11.34 6.25
C ARG A 77 21.62 -11.44 5.37
N VAL A 78 22.78 -11.01 5.87
CA VAL A 78 24.05 -11.10 5.15
C VAL A 78 24.52 -12.55 5.07
N LEU A 79 24.33 -13.33 6.14
CA LEU A 79 24.75 -14.74 6.20
C LEU A 79 23.82 -15.68 5.39
N GLY A 80 22.51 -15.38 5.30
CA GLY A 80 21.53 -16.20 4.56
C GLY A 80 21.52 -16.00 3.04
N ALA A 81 22.33 -15.08 2.50
CA ALA A 81 22.47 -14.86 1.06
C ALA A 81 23.44 -15.86 0.38
N CYS A 82 24.19 -16.64 1.17
CA CYS A 82 25.08 -17.70 0.68
C CYS A 82 24.43 -19.07 0.96
N GLY A 83 23.48 -19.52 0.15
CA GLY A 83 22.88 -20.83 0.42
C GLY A 83 21.82 -21.38 -0.51
N ASN A 84 21.55 -20.78 -1.68
CA ASN A 84 20.71 -21.42 -2.70
C ASN A 84 21.20 -21.00 -4.08
N GLU A 85 22.08 -21.81 -4.67
CA GLU A 85 22.24 -21.93 -6.12
C GLU A 85 21.70 -23.32 -6.52
N PRO A 86 21.02 -23.44 -7.67
CA PRO A 86 20.18 -24.60 -8.03
C PRO A 86 20.93 -25.92 -8.22
#